data_AF-A0A2H1L697-F1
#
_entry.id   AF-A0A2H1L697-F1
#
_cell.length_a   1.000
_cell.length_b   1.000
_cell.length_c   1.000
_cell.angle_alpha   90.00
_cell.angle_beta   90.00
_cell.angle_gamma   90.00
#
_symmetry.space_group_name_H-M   'P 1'
#
loop_
_entity.id
_entity.type
_entity.pdbx_description
1 polymer ?
#
loop_
_entity_poly.entity_id
_entity_poly.type
_entity_poly.pdbx_seq_one_letter_code
_entity_poly.pdbx_strand_id
1 'polypeptide(L)'
;MQWGWIVLVAVIALVAGIVVLLTIRYNQLSLNRSLTREARRQFDVARAARHGLIPVYVGAARRVLGEDPRIADLESAVVTAQAVRTRSDAGVAEHAMTDAVRVVAAGTWEKAATAEAAVRFADDLLVQLEAHETHIGAAVRHHNASVRAYTRRRARILSLPWHGVYAEITQIDYAPSELDEHHIEDTVSPGSENYRPGRVGEDL
;
A
#
# COMPACT_ATOMS: atom_id res chain seq x y z
N MET A 1 -36.32 48.13 -19.12
CA MET A 1 -36.55 47.36 -17.86
C MET A 1 -36.61 45.84 -18.06
N GLN A 2 -37.01 45.30 -19.23
CA GLN A 2 -37.07 43.84 -19.44
C GLN A 2 -35.70 43.13 -19.51
N TRP A 3 -34.62 43.80 -19.90
CA TRP A 3 -33.30 43.17 -19.95
C TRP A 3 -32.68 42.91 -18.56
N GLY A 4 -33.05 43.70 -17.55
CA GLY A 4 -32.47 43.60 -16.22
C GLY A 4 -32.80 42.30 -15.50
N TRP A 5 -34.05 41.81 -15.61
CA TRP A 5 -34.45 40.55 -14.97
C TRP A 5 -33.85 39.34 -15.68
N ILE A 6 -33.69 39.39 -17.01
CA ILE A 6 -33.04 38.31 -17.78
C ILE A 6 -31.58 38.17 -17.35
N VAL A 7 -30.86 39.29 -17.26
CA VAL A 7 -29.46 39.30 -16.79
C VAL A 7 -29.38 38.79 -15.36
N LEU A 8 -30.28 39.20 -14.47
CA LEU A 8 -30.30 38.73 -13.07
C LEU A 8 -30.51 37.21 -12.98
N VAL A 9 -31.51 36.66 -13.69
CA VAL A 9 -31.78 35.22 -13.71
C VAL A 9 -30.58 34.45 -14.28
N ALA A 10 -29.98 34.95 -15.36
CA ALA A 10 -28.78 34.34 -15.95
C ALA A 10 -27.60 34.30 -14.97
N VAL A 11 -27.37 35.39 -14.23
CA VAL A 11 -26.32 35.44 -13.20
C VAL A 11 -26.60 34.46 -12.06
N ILE A 12 -27.84 34.39 -11.56
CA ILE A 12 -28.23 33.44 -10.52
C ILE A 12 -28.02 32.00 -10.99
N ALA A 13 -28.44 31.67 -12.21
CA ALA A 13 -28.25 30.34 -12.78
C ALA A 13 -26.77 29.98 -12.93
N LEU A 14 -25.93 30.93 -13.37
CA LEU A 14 -24.48 30.76 -13.47
C LEU A 14 -23.85 30.49 -12.09
N VAL A 15 -24.20 31.29 -11.09
CA VAL A 15 -23.70 31.12 -9.70
C VAL A 15 -24.14 29.77 -9.14
N ALA A 16 -25.41 29.38 -9.30
CA ALA A 16 -25.91 28.09 -8.88
C ALA A 16 -25.14 26.93 -9.55
N GLY A 17 -24.88 27.04 -10.86
CA GLY A 17 -24.08 26.07 -11.60
C GLY A 17 -22.65 25.94 -11.06
N ILE A 18 -22.00 27.06 -10.74
CA ILE A 18 -20.66 27.07 -10.14
C ILE A 18 -20.69 26.38 -8.77
N VAL A 19 -21.66 26.68 -7.90
CA VAL A 19 -21.79 26.07 -6.57
C VAL A 19 -21.98 24.55 -6.67
N VAL A 20 -22.82 24.08 -7.58
CA VAL A 20 -23.03 22.64 -7.83
C VAL A 20 -21.73 21.97 -8.27
N LEU A 21 -21.04 22.56 -9.25
CA LEU A 21 -19.74 22.05 -9.73
C LEU A 21 -18.71 21.98 -8.61
N LEU A 22 -18.64 23.02 -7.78
CA LEU A 22 -17.71 23.08 -6.67
C LEU A 22 -18.01 21.98 -5.63
N THR A 23 -19.29 21.76 -5.31
CA THR A 23 -19.73 20.73 -4.37
C THR A 23 -19.39 19.32 -4.85
N ILE A 24 -19.63 19.03 -6.14
CA ILE A 24 -19.27 17.74 -6.74
C ILE A 24 -17.75 17.50 -6.62
N ARG A 25 -16.94 18.52 -6.89
CA ARG A 25 -15.47 18.42 -6.79
C ARG A 25 -14.99 18.21 -5.37
N TYR A 26 -15.58 18.93 -4.41
CA TYR A 26 -15.28 18.75 -2.99
C TYR A 26 -15.56 17.31 -2.55
N ASN A 27 -16.72 16.74 -2.92
CA ASN A 27 -17.07 15.37 -2.56
C ASN A 27 -16.11 14.34 -3.17
N GLN A 28 -15.76 14.51 -4.46
CA GLN A 28 -14.77 13.66 -5.12
C GLN A 28 -13.42 13.70 -4.40
N LEU A 29 -12.96 14.88 -3.99
CA LEU A 29 -11.65 15.02 -3.32
C LEU A 29 -11.68 14.43 -1.91
N SER A 30 -12.77 14.64 -1.17
CA SER A 30 -13.04 14.03 0.14
C SER A 30 -13.00 12.50 0.06
N LEU A 31 -13.72 11.91 -0.90
CA LEU A 31 -13.75 10.47 -1.10
C LEU A 31 -12.35 9.90 -1.38
N ASN A 32 -11.56 10.55 -2.26
CA ASN A 32 -10.21 10.08 -2.58
C ASN A 32 -9.25 10.19 -1.40
N ARG A 33 -9.41 11.23 -0.56
CA ARG A 33 -8.65 11.34 0.68
C ARG A 33 -8.97 10.19 1.63
N SER A 34 -10.24 9.82 1.76
CA SER A 34 -10.65 8.66 2.57
C SER A 34 -10.11 7.34 2.03
N LEU A 35 -10.19 7.12 0.71
CA LEU A 35 -9.61 5.93 0.07
C LEU A 35 -8.09 5.83 0.31
N THR A 36 -7.38 6.95 0.18
CA THR A 36 -5.93 6.98 0.40
C THR A 36 -5.58 6.68 1.86
N ARG A 37 -6.40 7.14 2.82
CA ARG A 37 -6.24 6.83 4.25
C ARG A 37 -6.53 5.37 4.55
N GLU A 38 -7.57 4.80 3.95
CA GLU A 38 -7.92 3.40 4.16
C GLU A 38 -6.85 2.47 3.55
N ALA A 39 -6.39 2.76 2.34
CA ALA A 39 -5.26 2.07 1.73
C ALA A 39 -4.00 2.15 2.60
N ARG A 40 -3.77 3.29 3.26
CA ARG A 40 -2.66 3.42 4.22
C ARG A 40 -2.85 2.54 5.45
N ARG A 41 -4.06 2.51 6.00
CA ARG A 41 -4.40 1.66 7.14
C ARG A 41 -4.20 0.19 6.83
N GLN A 42 -4.55 -0.25 5.61
CA GLN A 42 -4.29 -1.62 5.16
C GLN A 42 -2.79 -1.95 5.16
N PHE A 43 -1.93 -1.04 4.67
CA PHE A 43 -0.48 -1.19 4.77
C PHE A 43 -0.01 -1.28 6.23
N ASP A 44 -0.50 -0.40 7.12
CA ASP A 44 -0.09 -0.39 8.53
C ASP A 44 -0.52 -1.69 9.24
N VAL A 45 -1.68 -2.24 8.92
CA VAL A 45 -2.16 -3.54 9.45
C VAL A 45 -1.31 -4.69 8.93
N ALA A 46 -1.00 -4.72 7.62
CA ALA A 46 -0.15 -5.75 7.03
C ALA A 46 1.25 -5.76 7.67
N ARG A 47 1.82 -4.57 7.89
CA ARG A 47 3.10 -4.38 8.58
C ARG A 47 3.06 -4.91 10.01
N ALA A 48 2.03 -4.55 10.76
CA ALA A 48 1.86 -4.99 12.15
C ALA A 48 1.72 -6.52 12.26
N ALA A 49 1.02 -7.17 11.31
CA ALA A 49 0.90 -8.62 11.26
C ALA A 49 2.27 -9.29 11.04
N ARG A 50 3.07 -8.79 10.10
CA ARG A 50 4.43 -9.28 9.85
C ARG A 50 5.33 -9.11 11.07
N HIS A 51 5.31 -7.94 11.71
CA HIS A 51 6.07 -7.67 12.93
C HIS A 51 5.69 -8.59 14.09
N GLY A 52 4.44 -9.07 14.15
CA GLY A 52 4.01 -10.05 15.13
C GLY A 52 4.58 -11.46 14.93
N LEU A 53 4.91 -11.84 13.69
CA LEU A 53 5.47 -13.16 13.35
C LEU A 53 6.99 -13.23 13.49
N ILE A 54 7.68 -12.10 13.32
CA ILE A 54 9.14 -12.00 13.38
C ILE A 54 9.74 -12.63 14.66
N PRO A 55 9.26 -12.35 15.89
CA PRO A 55 9.87 -12.92 17.10
C PRO A 55 9.77 -14.45 17.15
N VAL A 56 8.70 -15.02 16.59
CA VAL A 56 8.51 -16.47 16.49
C VAL A 56 9.51 -17.06 15.49
N TYR A 57 9.70 -16.39 14.35
CA TYR A 57 10.71 -16.76 13.36
C TYR A 57 12.13 -16.67 13.92
N VAL A 58 12.50 -15.59 14.61
CA VAL A 58 13.80 -15.43 15.28
C VAL A 58 14.03 -16.55 16.29
N GLY A 59 13.02 -16.90 17.08
CA GLY A 59 13.09 -18.03 18.01
C GLY A 59 13.31 -19.38 17.30
N ALA A 60 12.69 -19.60 16.15
CA ALA A 60 12.90 -20.79 15.33
C ALA A 60 14.32 -20.81 14.72
N ALA A 61 14.74 -19.70 14.10
CA ALA A 61 16.05 -19.54 13.49
C ALA A 61 17.18 -19.74 14.51
N ARG A 62 17.05 -19.21 15.74
CA ARG A 62 18.01 -19.43 16.84
C ARG A 62 18.20 -20.91 17.18
N ARG A 63 17.15 -21.74 17.10
CA ARG A 63 17.28 -23.18 17.37
C ARG A 63 18.09 -23.92 16.31
N VAL A 64 18.10 -23.41 15.08
CA VAL A 64 18.86 -23.99 13.95
C VAL A 64 20.27 -23.42 13.90
N LEU A 65 20.40 -22.10 14.03
CA LEU A 65 21.64 -21.37 13.82
C LEU A 65 22.50 -21.24 15.09
N GLY A 66 21.89 -21.26 16.27
CA GLY A 66 22.55 -20.90 17.53
C GLY A 66 22.71 -19.38 17.68
N GLU A 67 23.83 -18.95 18.26
CA GLU A 67 24.20 -17.53 18.39
C GLU A 67 24.89 -17.02 17.13
N ASP A 68 24.13 -16.90 16.04
CA ASP A 68 24.63 -16.39 14.76
C ASP A 68 24.47 -14.85 14.65
N PRO A 69 25.50 -14.10 14.21
CA PRO A 69 25.41 -12.64 14.05
C PRO A 69 24.27 -12.18 13.13
N ARG A 70 23.88 -12.99 12.14
CA ARG A 70 22.75 -12.68 11.22
C ARG A 70 21.44 -12.45 11.97
N ILE A 71 21.26 -13.10 13.13
CA ILE A 71 20.06 -12.95 13.95
C ILE A 71 20.04 -11.59 14.65
N ALA A 72 21.20 -11.13 15.14
CA ALA A 72 21.31 -9.81 15.76
C ALA A 72 21.06 -8.70 14.72
N ASP A 73 21.56 -8.89 13.49
CA ASP A 73 21.30 -7.97 12.37
C ASP A 73 19.80 -7.90 12.06
N LEU A 74 19.10 -9.03 12.00
CA LEU A 74 17.65 -9.08 11.83
C LEU A 74 16.91 -8.37 12.96
N GLU A 75 17.26 -8.61 14.22
CA GLU A 75 16.63 -7.93 15.35
C GLU A 75 16.83 -6.40 15.28
N SER A 76 18.01 -5.94 14.85
CA SER A 76 18.29 -4.51 14.67
C SER A 76 17.45 -3.89 13.54
N ALA A 77 17.27 -4.61 12.43
CA ALA A 77 16.44 -4.19 11.31
C ALA A 77 14.97 -4.07 11.72
N VAL A 78 14.48 -5.01 12.53
CA VAL A 78 13.10 -5.04 13.04
C VAL A 78 12.85 -3.87 13.99
N VAL A 79 13.76 -3.61 14.92
CA VAL A 79 13.66 -2.45 15.82
C VAL A 79 13.61 -1.15 15.01
N THR A 80 14.44 -1.05 13.97
CA THR A 80 14.42 0.11 13.06
C THR A 80 13.08 0.24 12.34
N ALA A 81 12.56 -0.85 11.75
CA ALA A 81 11.27 -0.87 11.06
C ALA A 81 10.09 -0.51 11.97
N GLN A 82 10.11 -0.96 13.22
CA GLN A 82 9.11 -0.62 14.23
C GLN A 82 9.19 0.83 14.69
N ALA A 83 10.39 1.39 14.79
CA ALA A 83 10.62 2.77 15.21
C ALA A 83 10.18 3.80 14.16
N VAL A 84 10.13 3.42 12.88
CA VAL A 84 9.70 4.34 11.81
C VAL A 84 8.20 4.64 11.89
N ARG A 85 7.90 5.93 12.09
CA ARG A 85 6.54 6.50 12.14
C ARG A 85 6.19 7.30 10.88
N THR A 86 7.18 7.72 10.10
CA THR A 86 7.03 8.50 8.87
C THR A 86 6.65 7.60 7.69
N ARG A 87 5.85 8.13 6.74
CA ARG A 87 5.28 7.31 5.66
C ARG A 87 6.27 6.89 4.59
N SER A 88 7.18 7.79 4.20
CA SER A 88 8.21 7.55 3.19
C SER A 88 9.16 6.46 3.65
N ASP A 89 9.62 6.59 4.88
CA ASP A 89 10.72 5.78 5.40
C ASP A 89 10.24 4.39 5.84
N ALA A 90 8.92 4.24 6.04
CA ALA A 90 8.32 2.97 6.44
C ALA A 90 8.53 1.88 5.39
N GLY A 91 8.50 2.21 4.10
CA GLY A 91 8.75 1.23 3.05
C GLY A 91 10.22 0.82 2.99
N VAL A 92 11.14 1.79 3.05
CA VAL A 92 12.59 1.52 3.08
C VAL A 92 12.97 0.60 4.25
N ALA A 93 12.41 0.86 5.44
CA ALA A 93 12.70 0.04 6.61
C ALA A 93 12.10 -1.38 6.51
N GLU A 94 10.92 -1.53 5.90
CA GLU A 94 10.36 -2.86 5.60
C GLU A 94 11.22 -3.64 4.61
N HIS A 95 11.77 -2.98 3.59
CA HIS A 95 12.67 -3.60 2.62
C HIS A 95 13.96 -4.09 3.28
N ALA A 96 14.58 -3.26 4.13
CA ALA A 96 15.76 -3.66 4.90
C ALA A 96 15.49 -4.88 5.81
N MET A 97 14.29 -4.94 6.42
CA MET A 97 13.88 -6.10 7.21
C MET A 97 13.71 -7.35 6.33
N THR A 98 13.16 -7.22 5.13
CA THR A 98 13.05 -8.32 4.15
C THR A 98 14.41 -8.90 3.78
N ASP A 99 15.38 -8.04 3.50
CA ASP A 99 16.74 -8.48 3.19
C ASP A 99 17.37 -9.21 4.37
N ALA A 100 17.20 -8.71 5.59
CA ALA A 100 17.71 -9.37 6.79
C ALA A 100 17.05 -10.75 7.02
N VAL A 101 15.74 -10.88 6.79
CA VAL A 101 15.04 -12.18 6.87
C VAL A 101 15.61 -13.16 5.85
N ARG A 102 15.89 -12.73 4.61
CA ARG A 102 16.49 -13.57 3.56
C ARG A 102 17.88 -14.06 3.92
N VAL A 103 18.70 -13.19 4.52
CA VAL A 103 20.06 -13.56 4.99
C VAL A 103 20.00 -14.62 6.10
N VAL A 104 19.05 -14.51 7.03
CA VAL A 104 18.83 -15.52 8.07
C VAL A 104 18.31 -16.82 7.46
N ALA A 105 17.35 -16.75 6.52
CA ALA A 105 16.81 -17.90 5.81
C ALA A 105 17.89 -18.71 5.08
N ALA A 106 18.79 -18.03 4.36
CA ALA A 106 19.92 -18.66 3.71
C ALA A 106 20.82 -19.41 4.71
N GLY A 107 21.06 -18.83 5.88
CA GLY A 107 21.83 -19.49 6.94
C GLY A 107 21.13 -20.72 7.52
N THR A 108 19.80 -20.66 7.71
CA THR A 108 19.04 -21.82 8.19
C THR A 108 19.10 -22.99 7.20
N TRP A 109 19.07 -22.72 5.88
CA TRP A 109 19.22 -23.75 4.86
C TRP A 109 20.65 -24.31 4.79
N GLU A 110 21.68 -23.50 5.00
CA GLU A 110 23.07 -23.95 5.10
C GLU A 110 23.28 -24.99 6.23
N LYS A 111 22.56 -24.87 7.35
CA LYS A 111 22.62 -25.81 8.49
C LYS A 111 21.53 -26.91 8.46
N ALA A 112 20.78 -27.05 7.37
CA ALA A 112 19.62 -27.94 7.31
C ALA A 112 19.92 -29.41 7.60
N ALA A 113 21.14 -29.87 7.34
CA ALA A 113 21.56 -31.27 7.49
C ALA A 113 21.47 -31.82 8.92
N THR A 114 21.44 -30.97 9.96
CA THR A 114 21.54 -31.42 11.36
C THR A 114 20.24 -31.35 12.16
N ALA A 115 19.20 -30.64 11.69
CA ALA A 115 18.02 -30.31 12.51
C ALA A 115 16.72 -30.23 11.71
N GLU A 116 16.36 -31.34 11.04
CA GLU A 116 15.28 -31.38 10.04
C GLU A 116 13.93 -30.83 10.53
N ALA A 117 13.50 -31.14 11.75
CA ALA A 117 12.23 -30.64 12.29
C ALA A 117 12.24 -29.13 12.61
N ALA A 118 13.36 -28.60 13.16
CA ALA A 118 13.49 -27.18 13.47
C ALA A 118 13.61 -26.33 12.19
N VAL A 119 14.28 -26.88 11.18
CA VAL A 119 14.42 -26.27 9.86
C VAL A 119 13.05 -26.18 9.17
N ARG A 120 12.27 -27.28 9.15
CA ARG A 120 10.91 -27.27 8.58
C ARG A 120 10.01 -26.23 9.24
N PHE A 121 10.05 -26.11 10.57
CA PHE A 121 9.25 -25.09 11.28
C PHE A 121 9.69 -23.66 10.95
N ALA A 122 11.00 -23.41 10.81
CA ALA A 122 11.51 -22.10 10.38
C ALA A 122 11.12 -21.78 8.93
N ASP A 123 11.09 -22.79 8.06
CA ASP A 123 10.68 -22.70 6.66
C ASP A 123 9.19 -22.38 6.53
N ASP A 124 8.32 -23.07 7.28
CA ASP A 124 6.88 -22.78 7.34
C ASP A 124 6.59 -21.32 7.75
N LEU A 125 7.39 -20.78 8.69
CA LEU A 125 7.30 -19.39 9.11
C LEU A 125 7.84 -18.42 8.05
N LEU A 126 8.89 -18.81 7.33
CA LEU A 126 9.42 -18.02 6.22
C LEU A 126 8.37 -17.85 5.12
N VAL A 127 7.68 -18.94 4.73
CA VAL A 127 6.58 -18.89 3.76
C VAL A 127 5.47 -17.95 4.21
N GLN A 128 5.12 -17.95 5.50
CA GLN A 128 4.14 -16.99 6.04
C GLN A 128 4.65 -15.54 5.98
N LEU A 129 5.92 -15.30 6.31
CA LEU A 129 6.55 -13.98 6.21
C LEU A 129 6.57 -13.48 4.75
N GLU A 130 6.83 -14.35 3.78
CA GLU A 130 6.79 -14.04 2.35
C GLU A 130 5.36 -13.75 1.85
N ALA A 131 4.37 -14.49 2.34
CA ALA A 131 2.97 -14.19 2.06
C ALA A 131 2.57 -12.80 2.59
N HIS A 132 3.02 -12.45 3.80
CA HIS A 132 2.83 -11.12 4.36
C HIS A 132 3.58 -10.04 3.57
N GLU A 133 4.79 -10.31 3.11
CA GLU A 133 5.57 -9.40 2.27
C GLU A 133 4.85 -9.09 0.96
N THR A 134 4.31 -10.13 0.30
CA THR A 134 3.48 -9.98 -0.90
C THR A 134 2.26 -9.10 -0.63
N HIS A 135 1.60 -9.30 0.52
CA HIS A 135 0.46 -8.49 0.91
C HIS A 135 0.83 -7.03 1.19
N ILE A 136 1.97 -6.79 1.83
CA ILE A 136 2.53 -5.44 2.03
C ILE A 136 2.78 -4.77 0.67
N GLY A 137 3.43 -5.46 -0.26
CA GLY A 137 3.66 -4.93 -1.62
C GLY A 137 2.37 -4.58 -2.35
N ALA A 138 1.35 -5.43 -2.28
CA ALA A 138 0.03 -5.13 -2.84
C ALA A 138 -0.62 -3.90 -2.18
N ALA A 139 -0.55 -3.78 -0.85
CA ALA A 139 -1.08 -2.63 -0.12
C ALA A 139 -0.37 -1.33 -0.49
N VAL A 140 0.96 -1.35 -0.66
CA VAL A 140 1.73 -0.18 -1.12
C VAL A 140 1.34 0.21 -2.54
N ARG A 141 1.24 -0.75 -3.47
CA ARG A 141 0.80 -0.47 -4.85
C ARG A 141 -0.58 0.18 -4.86
N HIS A 142 -1.53 -0.35 -4.09
CA HIS A 142 -2.88 0.20 -3.96
C HIS A 142 -2.87 1.62 -3.37
N HIS A 143 -2.07 1.86 -2.33
CA HIS A 143 -1.90 3.19 -1.74
C HIS A 143 -1.31 4.18 -2.75
N ASN A 144 -0.22 3.83 -3.42
CA ASN A 144 0.46 4.68 -4.39
C ASN A 144 -0.45 4.97 -5.60
N ALA A 145 -1.25 4.01 -6.06
CA ALA A 145 -2.27 4.24 -7.07
C ALA A 145 -3.33 5.25 -6.62
N SER A 146 -3.80 5.14 -5.37
CA SER A 146 -4.75 6.09 -4.77
C SER A 146 -4.16 7.49 -4.63
N VAL A 147 -2.89 7.61 -4.21
CA VAL A 147 -2.15 8.87 -4.13
C VAL A 147 -2.04 9.51 -5.52
N ARG A 148 -1.65 8.77 -6.56
CA ARG A 148 -1.60 9.29 -7.94
C ARG A 148 -2.96 9.79 -8.41
N ALA A 149 -4.02 9.04 -8.11
CA ALA A 149 -5.39 9.43 -8.47
C ALA A 149 -5.87 10.67 -7.70
N TYR A 150 -5.43 10.84 -6.46
CA TYR A 150 -5.69 12.04 -5.66
C TYR A 150 -4.92 13.25 -6.20
N THR A 151 -3.62 13.11 -6.48
CA THR A 151 -2.77 14.18 -7.03
C THR A 151 -3.29 14.67 -8.38
N ARG A 152 -3.66 13.76 -9.30
CA ARG A 152 -4.28 14.13 -10.59
C ARG A 152 -5.59 14.91 -10.43
N ARG A 153 -6.40 14.58 -9.43
CA ARG A 153 -7.65 15.31 -9.17
C ARG A 153 -7.41 16.66 -8.53
N ARG A 154 -6.42 16.76 -7.63
CA ARG A 154 -6.01 18.02 -6.99
C ARG A 154 -5.39 19.01 -7.97
N ALA A 155 -4.65 18.52 -8.98
CA ALA A 155 -4.00 19.36 -10.00
C ALA A 155 -4.98 20.09 -10.95
N ARG A 156 -6.29 19.83 -10.89
CA ARG A 156 -7.27 20.49 -11.75
C ARG A 156 -7.44 21.96 -11.35
N ILE A 157 -7.67 22.83 -12.34
CA ILE A 157 -7.87 24.27 -12.11
C ILE A 157 -9.07 24.51 -11.18
N LEU A 158 -10.17 23.77 -11.39
CA LEU A 158 -11.35 23.90 -10.54
C LEU A 158 -11.09 23.51 -9.08
N SER A 159 -10.01 22.79 -8.75
CA SER A 159 -9.66 22.42 -7.37
C SER A 159 -8.70 23.39 -6.67
N LEU A 160 -8.24 24.45 -7.35
CA LEU A 160 -7.44 25.54 -6.77
C LEU A 160 -7.94 26.06 -5.41
N PRO A 161 -9.24 26.38 -5.22
CA PRO A 161 -9.71 26.95 -3.94
C PRO A 161 -9.57 26.00 -2.75
N TRP A 162 -9.35 24.70 -2.96
CA TRP A 162 -9.23 23.72 -1.87
C TRP A 162 -7.80 23.23 -1.60
N HIS A 163 -6.79 23.80 -2.24
CA HIS A 163 -5.39 23.36 -2.03
C HIS A 163 -4.91 23.52 -0.58
N GLY A 164 -5.46 24.49 0.16
CA GLY A 164 -5.16 24.67 1.59
C GLY A 164 -5.81 23.63 2.51
N VAL A 165 -6.98 23.11 2.15
CA VAL A 165 -7.71 22.11 2.95
C VAL A 165 -7.21 20.68 2.64
N TYR A 166 -6.80 20.47 1.39
CA TYR A 166 -6.37 19.19 0.85
C TYR A 166 -4.88 19.24 0.53
N ALA A 167 -4.10 18.97 1.57
CA ALA A 167 -2.65 18.85 1.50
C ALA A 167 -2.23 17.71 0.57
N GLU A 168 -1.01 17.81 0.06
CA GLU A 168 -0.37 16.75 -0.69
C GLU A 168 -0.16 15.50 0.17
N ILE A 169 -0.31 14.34 -0.46
CA ILE A 169 -0.06 13.05 0.19
C ILE A 169 1.12 12.42 -0.54
N THR A 170 2.15 12.07 0.21
CA THR A 170 3.36 11.42 -0.33
C THR A 170 3.12 9.95 -0.59
N GLN A 171 3.77 9.42 -1.63
CA GLN A 171 3.81 7.99 -1.90
C GLN A 171 4.71 7.28 -0.88
N ILE A 172 4.50 5.97 -0.71
CA ILE A 172 5.38 5.10 0.08
C ILE A 172 6.45 4.58 -0.87
N ASP A 173 7.71 4.78 -0.51
CA ASP A 173 8.84 4.25 -1.27
C ASP A 173 9.12 2.83 -0.78
N TYR A 174 8.71 1.86 -1.58
CA TYR A 174 8.87 0.44 -1.30
C TYR A 174 8.96 -0.30 -2.62
N ALA A 175 10.14 -0.88 -2.88
CA ALA A 175 10.35 -1.80 -3.97
C ALA A 175 10.10 -3.21 -3.43
N PRO A 176 8.97 -3.87 -3.78
CA PRO A 176 8.83 -5.28 -3.47
C PRO A 176 9.95 -6.04 -4.15
N SER A 177 10.54 -6.99 -3.44
CA SER A 177 11.49 -7.92 -4.03
C SER A 177 10.74 -8.89 -4.94
N GLU A 178 10.62 -8.54 -6.21
CA GLU A 178 10.18 -9.39 -7.32
C GLU A 178 8.94 -10.26 -7.03
N LEU A 179 7.77 -9.70 -7.34
CA LEU A 179 6.85 -10.48 -8.15
C LEU A 179 7.15 -10.04 -9.58
N ASP A 180 7.65 -10.98 -10.38
CA ASP A 180 7.64 -10.90 -11.83
C ASP A 180 6.19 -10.57 -12.23
N GLU A 181 5.92 -9.28 -12.45
CA GLU A 181 4.61 -8.83 -12.88
C GLU A 181 4.45 -9.39 -14.28
N HIS A 182 3.77 -10.54 -14.40
CA HIS A 182 3.03 -10.82 -15.62
C HIS A 182 2.14 -9.60 -15.85
N HIS A 183 2.58 -8.78 -16.81
CA HIS A 183 1.86 -7.63 -17.32
C HIS A 183 0.50 -8.15 -17.74
N ILE A 184 -0.50 -8.01 -16.87
CA ILE A 184 -1.88 -8.18 -17.30
C ILE A 184 -2.10 -6.96 -18.20
N GLU A 185 -2.02 -7.19 -19.50
CA GLU A 185 -2.34 -6.18 -20.50
C GLU A 185 -3.73 -5.63 -20.16
N ASP A 186 -3.76 -4.36 -19.78
CA ASP A 186 -4.95 -3.55 -19.52
C ASP A 186 -5.71 -3.28 -20.86
N THR A 187 -6.02 -4.34 -21.61
CA THR A 187 -6.82 -4.26 -22.85
C THR A 187 -8.32 -4.13 -22.56
N VAL A 188 -8.73 -4.21 -21.29
CA VAL A 188 -10.14 -3.98 -20.92
C VAL A 188 -10.37 -2.49 -20.71
N SER A 189 -10.69 -1.82 -21.81
CA SER A 189 -11.22 -0.46 -21.85
C SER A 189 -12.36 -0.28 -20.83
N PRO A 190 -12.34 0.78 -19.99
CA PRO A 190 -13.41 1.06 -19.03
C PRO A 190 -14.64 1.55 -19.80
N GLY A 191 -15.41 0.60 -20.33
CA GLY A 191 -16.57 0.85 -21.17
C GLY A 191 -17.20 -0.37 -21.82
N SER A 192 -16.72 -1.60 -21.60
CA SER A 192 -17.43 -2.79 -22.09
C SER A 192 -18.64 -3.09 -21.21
N GLU A 193 -19.79 -3.31 -21.84
CA GLU A 193 -21.12 -3.51 -21.23
C GLU A 193 -21.24 -4.74 -20.29
N ASN A 194 -20.15 -5.44 -20.01
CA ASN A 194 -20.12 -6.68 -19.24
C ASN A 194 -19.42 -6.59 -17.87
N TYR A 195 -19.10 -5.39 -17.36
CA TYR A 195 -18.59 -5.26 -15.99
C TYR A 195 -19.72 -5.47 -14.95
N ARG A 196 -19.81 -6.68 -14.40
CA ARG A 196 -20.67 -7.03 -13.26
C ARG A 196 -19.77 -7.46 -12.09
N PRO A 197 -19.64 -6.67 -11.02
CA PRO A 197 -18.76 -7.02 -9.91
C PRO A 197 -19.30 -8.27 -9.20
N GLY A 198 -18.48 -9.32 -9.09
CA GLY A 198 -18.76 -10.52 -8.27
C GLY A 198 -18.82 -11.87 -9.00
N ARG A 199 -18.50 -11.97 -10.29
CA ARG A 199 -18.41 -13.27 -10.98
C ARG A 199 -16.95 -13.66 -11.18
N VAL A 200 -16.47 -14.58 -10.34
CA VAL A 200 -15.19 -15.29 -10.53
C VAL A 200 -15.47 -16.43 -11.51
N GLY A 201 -14.55 -16.65 -12.46
CA GLY A 201 -14.75 -17.46 -13.66
C GLY A 201 -15.31 -18.86 -13.43
N GLU A 202 -16.44 -19.13 -14.08
CA GLU A 202 -16.85 -20.48 -14.47
C GLU A 202 -16.51 -20.56 -15.95
N ASP A 203 -15.31 -21.00 -16.30
CA ASP A 203 -14.93 -21.51 -17.63
C ASP A 203 -13.51 -22.11 -17.49
N LEU A 204 -13.48 -23.34 -16.98
CA LEU A 204 -12.43 -24.34 -17.24
C LEU A 204 -13.05 -25.43 -18.11
#